data_AF-A0A968A3B2-F1
#
_entry.id   AF-A0A968A3B2-F1
#
_cell.length_a   1.000
_cell.length_b   1.000
_cell.length_c   1.000
_cell.angle_alpha   90.00
_cell.angle_beta   90.00
_cell.angle_gamma   90.00
#
_symmetry.space_group_name_H-M   'P 1'
#
loop_
_entity.id
_entity.type
_entity.pdbx_description
1 polymer ?
#
loop_
_entity_poly.entity_id
_entity_poly.type
_entity_poly.pdbx_seq_one_letter_code
_entity_poly.pdbx_strand_id
1 'polypeptide(L)' 'NRNTIPGDKSARKPSGIRLGTPWISQRGFTESMVEELGQTIVDLLQNIQPYYQGSNLRAKIGFA' A
#
# COMPACT_ATOMS: atom_id res chain seq x y z
N ASN A 1 1.65 3.95 -2.78
CA ASN A 1 1.07 5.29 -2.48
C ASN A 1 -0.44 5.16 -2.32
N ARG A 2 -1.09 5.75 -1.30
CA ARG A 2 -2.55 5.74 -1.17
C ARG A 2 -3.21 6.55 -2.30
N ASN A 3 -4.25 6.03 -2.93
CA ASN A 3 -4.84 6.62 -4.13
C ASN A 3 -6.36 6.46 -4.11
N THR A 4 -7.10 7.55 -4.31
CA THR A 4 -8.56 7.51 -4.44
C THR A 4 -8.96 6.71 -5.68
N ILE A 5 -10.00 5.90 -5.56
CA ILE A 5 -10.57 5.12 -6.65
C ILE A 5 -12.06 5.46 -6.84
N PRO A 6 -12.66 5.16 -8.00
CA PRO A 6 -14.11 5.29 -8.17
C PRO A 6 -14.87 4.53 -7.07
N GLY A 7 -15.86 5.17 -6.47
CA GLY A 7 -16.64 4.65 -5.34
C GLY A 7 -16.21 5.15 -3.96
N ASP A 8 -15.02 5.75 -3.83
CA ASP A 8 -14.61 6.39 -2.58
C ASP A 8 -15.47 7.62 -2.28
N LYS A 9 -16.06 7.67 -1.07
CA LYS A 9 -16.89 8.81 -0.62
C LYS A 9 -16.08 10.07 -0.27
N SER A 10 -14.75 9.96 -0.14
CA SER A 10 -13.89 11.10 0.21
C SER A 10 -12.44 10.88 -0.23
N ALA A 11 -11.83 11.89 -0.85
CA ALA A 11 -10.40 11.91 -1.15
C ALA A 11 -9.51 11.84 0.11
N ARG A 12 -10.04 12.21 1.29
CA ARG A 12 -9.30 12.11 2.57
C ARG A 12 -9.25 10.68 3.12
N LYS A 13 -10.04 9.75 2.57
CA LYS A 13 -10.10 8.33 2.96
C LYS A 13 -10.08 7.43 1.71
N PRO A 14 -8.99 7.42 0.93
CA PRO A 14 -8.86 6.55 -0.23
C PRO A 14 -8.78 5.09 0.22
N SER A 15 -9.44 4.21 -0.52
CA SER A 15 -9.35 2.76 -0.32
C SER A 15 -8.28 2.10 -1.19
N GLY A 16 -7.78 2.78 -2.24
CA GLY A 16 -6.82 2.20 -3.19
C GLY A 16 -5.34 2.44 -2.87
N ILE A 17 -4.49 1.62 -3.51
CA ILE A 17 -3.04 1.74 -3.51
C ILE A 17 -2.55 1.81 -4.97
N ARG A 18 -1.76 2.84 -5.30
CA ARG A 18 -1.05 2.95 -6.58
C ARG A 18 0.32 2.29 -6.48
N LEU A 19 0.58 1.38 -7.42
CA LEU A 19 1.83 0.64 -7.60
C LEU A 19 2.46 1.01 -8.94
N GLY A 20 3.78 0.87 -9.06
CA GLY A 20 4.51 1.08 -10.29
C GLY A 20 5.85 0.35 -10.26
N THR A 21 6.24 -0.20 -11.40
CA THR A 21 7.48 -0.97 -11.58
C THR A 21 8.73 -0.17 -12.02
N PRO A 22 8.71 1.11 -12.48
CA PRO A 22 9.89 1.75 -13.07
C PRO A 22 11.17 1.66 -12.21
N TRP A 23 11.07 1.90 -10.90
CA TRP A 23 12.24 1.87 -10.02
C TRP A 23 12.82 0.47 -9.83
N ILE A 24 11.98 -0.55 -9.68
CA ILE A 24 12.45 -1.93 -9.48
C ILE A 24 12.99 -2.51 -10.79
N SER A 25 12.37 -2.21 -11.93
CA SER A 25 12.85 -2.63 -13.25
C SER A 25 14.21 -2.01 -13.57
N GLN A 26 14.45 -0.74 -13.22
CA GLN A 26 15.77 -0.11 -13.34
C GLN A 26 16.86 -0.80 -12.51
N ARG A 27 16.48 -1.55 -11.47
CA ARG A 27 17.40 -2.31 -10.62
C ARG A 27 17.49 -3.80 -11.01
N GLY A 28 16.91 -4.17 -12.14
CA GLY A 28 17.00 -5.54 -12.68
C GLY A 28 15.91 -6.49 -12.20
N PHE A 29 14.79 -6.01 -11.66
CA PHE A 29 13.64 -6.90 -11.42
C PHE A 29 13.11 -7.48 -12.73
N THR A 30 12.97 -8.80 -12.76
CA THR A 30 12.27 -9.55 -13.81
C THR A 30 10.79 -9.69 -13.49
N GLU A 31 10.01 -10.18 -14.45
CA GLU A 31 8.59 -10.48 -14.30
C GLU A 31 8.33 -11.46 -13.14
N SER A 32 9.13 -12.54 -13.04
CA SER A 32 9.01 -13.52 -11.95
C SER A 32 9.22 -12.91 -10.55
N MET A 33 10.17 -11.97 -10.43
CA MET A 33 10.39 -11.25 -9.18
C MET A 33 9.23 -10.29 -8.85
N VAL A 34 8.55 -9.74 -9.87
CA VAL A 34 7.36 -8.91 -9.67
C VAL A 34 6.17 -9.75 -9.22
N GLU A 35 6.02 -10.99 -9.71
CA GLU A 35 5.00 -11.93 -9.24
C GLU A 35 5.21 -12.27 -7.75
N GLU A 36 6.44 -12.60 -7.35
CA GLU A 36 6.80 -12.87 -5.95
C GLU A 36 6.57 -11.66 -5.05
N LEU A 37 6.96 -10.46 -5.52
CA LEU A 37 6.68 -9.20 -4.83
C LEU A 37 5.17 -8.97 -4.68
N GLY A 38 4.38 -9.24 -5.73
CA GLY A 38 2.94 -9.17 -5.71
C GLY A 38 2.33 -10.08 -4.65
N GLN A 39 2.79 -11.33 -4.57
CA GLN A 39 2.34 -12.28 -3.56
C GLN A 39 2.69 -11.79 -2.15
N THR A 40 3.91 -11.30 -1.95
CA THR A 40 4.34 -10.73 -0.66
C THR A 40 3.45 -9.57 -0.23
N ILE A 41 3.07 -8.69 -1.16
CA ILE A 41 2.14 -7.58 -0.87
C ILE A 41 0.77 -8.11 -0.47
N VAL A 42 0.25 -9.13 -1.15
CA VAL A 42 -1.05 -9.76 -0.82
C VAL A 42 -1.00 -10.35 0.59
N ASP A 43 0.01 -11.16 0.88
CA ASP A 43 0.17 -11.82 2.17
C ASP A 43 0.26 -10.79 3.29
N LEU A 44 1.04 -9.72 3.09
CA LEU A 44 1.13 -8.63 4.05
C LEU A 44 -0.24 -7.98 4.28
N LEU A 45 -0.95 -7.59 3.21
CA LEU A 45 -2.24 -6.90 3.31
C LEU A 45 -3.34 -7.75 3.97
N GLN A 46 -3.32 -9.07 3.74
CA GLN A 46 -4.28 -9.99 4.36
C GLN A 46 -4.01 -10.23 5.85
N ASN A 47 -2.77 -10.05 6.29
CA ASN A 47 -2.34 -10.31 7.66
C ASN A 47 -2.07 -9.04 8.49
N ILE A 48 -2.32 -7.84 7.95
CA ILE A 48 -2.16 -6.62 8.76
C ILE A 48 -3.20 -6.60 9.88
N GLN A 49 -2.76 -6.27 11.10
CA GLN A 49 -3.67 -5.89 12.18
C GLN A 49 -3.95 -4.39 12.06
N PRO A 50 -5.20 -3.95 11.79
CA PRO A 50 -5.52 -2.54 11.71
C PRO A 50 -5.29 -1.86 13.06
N TYR A 51 -4.57 -0.75 13.06
CA TYR A 51 -4.38 0.09 14.23
C TYR A 51 -5.25 1.35 14.13
N TYR A 52 -6.09 1.58 15.13
CA TYR A 52 -6.96 2.76 15.17
C TYR A 52 -6.21 3.98 15.72
N GLN A 53 -6.01 4.99 14.88
CA GLN A 53 -5.30 6.23 15.24
C GLN A 53 -6.21 7.35 15.83
N GLY A 54 -7.45 7.04 16.21
CA GLY A 54 -8.41 8.06 16.65
C GLY A 54 -8.86 9.00 15.53
N SER A 55 -9.13 10.26 15.87
CA SER A 55 -9.54 11.30 14.90
C SER A 55 -8.41 11.77 13.98
N ASN A 56 -7.16 11.43 14.29
CA ASN A 56 -5.97 11.87 13.56
C ASN A 56 -5.59 10.87 12.45
N LEU A 57 -6.34 10.87 11.35
CA LEU A 57 -6.19 9.98 10.17
C LEU A 57 -4.82 10.02 9.45
N ARG A 58 -3.85 10.81 9.93
CA ARG A 58 -2.50 10.98 9.38
C ARG A 58 -1.45 11.14 10.49
N ALA A 59 -1.73 10.68 11.71
CA ALA A 59 -0.76 10.72 12.79
C ALA A 59 0.45 9.86 12.41
N LYS A 60 1.66 10.37 12.66
CA LYS A 60 2.86 9.55 12.65
C LYS A 60 2.80 8.66 13.89
N ILE A 61 2.83 7.34 13.71
CA ILE A 61 2.96 6.43 14.84
C ILE A 61 4.44 6.44 15.23
N GLY A 62 4.73 6.84 16.47
CA GLY A 62 6.02 6.56 17.08
C GLY A 62 6.06 5.08 17.39
N PHE A 63 6.93 4.33 16.73
CA PHE A 63 7.24 2.97 17.15
C PHE A 63 8.15 3.09 18.38
N ALA A 64 7.70 2.56 19.52
CA ALA A 64 8.50 2.43 20.74
C ALA A 64 9.41 1.20 20.65
#